data_AF-A0A9P7UNK3-F1
#
_entry.id   AF-A0A9P7UNK3-F1
#
_cell.length_a   1.000
_cell.length_b   1.000
_cell.length_c   1.000
_cell.angle_alpha   90.00
_cell.angle_beta   90.00
_cell.angle_gamma   90.00
#
_symmetry.space_group_name_H-M   'P 1'
#
loop_
_entity.id
_entity.type
_entity.pdbx_description
1 polymer ?
#
loop_
_entity_poly.entity_id
_entity_poly.type
_entity_poly.pdbx_seq_one_letter_code
_entity_poly.pdbx_strand_id
1 'polypeptide(L)'
;MLLYPLQRTPSFMAVEAQLLLYWDQLPGKPPFLHNFLHDIEGLWWIMMSNLYSTTPAATKANISPEVIVNRQEKANNLFLSTVKGNMERHAFFTFTVRHEEYKQSLPLEYQEVADAMAIACEVLWELYTKVRPEVLEDKAFAGVHDQLILCFKKIRDCGVEVVVLLHDLLEEKKKEAEKEKKEAETSVKERTSLRGFSRRIRRIRRQGTELFR
;
A
#
# COMPACT_ATOMS: atom_id res chain seq x y z
N MET A 1 29.20 14.56 -21.94
CA MET A 1 28.24 14.95 -20.89
C MET A 1 27.65 13.67 -20.32
N LEU A 2 28.09 13.26 -19.14
CA LEU A 2 27.68 11.99 -18.51
C LEU A 2 26.28 12.20 -17.91
N LEU A 3 25.25 11.76 -18.61
CA LEU A 3 23.91 11.59 -18.05
C LEU A 3 23.97 10.42 -17.06
N TYR A 4 24.26 10.72 -15.79
CA TYR A 4 23.93 9.79 -14.72
C TYR A 4 22.43 9.50 -14.83
N PRO A 5 21.99 8.24 -14.92
CA PRO A 5 20.57 7.95 -14.76
C PRO A 5 20.23 8.37 -13.34
N LEU A 6 19.54 9.52 -13.20
CA LEU A 6 18.83 9.84 -11.98
C LEU A 6 18.13 8.55 -11.56
N GLN A 7 18.45 8.02 -10.37
CA GLN A 7 17.62 7.02 -9.72
C GLN A 7 16.26 7.70 -9.55
N ARG A 8 15.39 7.53 -10.56
CA ARG A 8 14.04 8.09 -10.54
C ARG A 8 13.29 7.35 -9.45
N THR A 9 12.33 8.02 -8.83
CA THR A 9 11.38 7.42 -7.87
C THR A 9 10.01 7.41 -8.54
N PRO A 10 9.73 6.47 -9.47
CA PRO A 10 8.56 6.58 -10.34
C PRO A 10 7.25 6.48 -9.59
N SER A 11 7.28 5.87 -8.41
CA SER A 11 6.13 5.68 -7.53
C SER A 11 5.46 7.00 -7.10
N PHE A 12 6.17 8.12 -7.15
CA PHE A 12 5.63 9.44 -6.79
C PHE A 12 5.67 10.43 -7.94
N MET A 13 5.95 9.96 -9.15
CA MET A 13 5.92 10.80 -10.34
C MET A 13 4.47 11.13 -10.70
N ALA A 14 4.24 12.37 -11.15
CA ALA A 14 2.96 12.79 -11.68
C ALA A 14 2.51 11.90 -12.84
N VAL A 15 1.21 11.62 -12.94
CA VAL A 15 0.61 10.77 -13.98
C VAL A 15 0.87 11.37 -15.36
N GLU A 16 0.73 12.69 -15.50
CA GLU A 16 1.05 13.39 -16.74
C GLU A 16 2.53 13.22 -17.10
N ALA A 17 3.45 13.36 -16.14
CA ALA A 17 4.88 13.15 -16.39
C ALA A 17 5.19 11.70 -16.83
N GLN A 18 4.54 10.70 -16.22
CA GLN A 18 4.69 9.29 -16.61
C GLN A 18 4.16 9.01 -18.04
N LEU A 19 3.08 9.69 -18.45
CA LEU A 19 2.52 9.59 -19.80
C LEU A 19 3.34 10.35 -20.84
N LEU A 20 3.80 11.56 -20.51
CA LEU A 20 4.53 12.43 -21.44
C LEU A 20 5.98 11.98 -21.63
N LEU A 21 6.63 11.39 -20.62
CA LEU A 21 7.95 10.76 -20.79
C LEU A 21 7.91 9.57 -21.77
N TYR A 22 6.74 8.96 -21.98
CA TYR A 22 6.54 7.98 -23.04
C TYR A 22 6.43 8.66 -24.42
N TRP A 23 5.87 9.87 -24.49
CA TRP A 23 5.70 10.64 -25.73
C TRP A 23 6.89 11.50 -26.13
N ASP A 24 7.77 11.89 -25.21
CA ASP A 24 9.04 12.60 -25.48
C ASP A 24 10.00 11.79 -26.39
N GLN A 25 9.71 10.50 -26.58
CA GLN A 25 10.43 9.63 -27.53
C GLN A 25 9.91 9.73 -28.97
N LEU A 26 8.85 10.51 -29.22
CA LEU A 26 8.26 10.69 -30.56
C LEU A 26 8.82 11.96 -31.24
N PRO A 27 9.26 11.87 -32.51
CA PRO A 27 9.81 13.02 -33.23
C PRO A 27 8.76 14.13 -33.42
N GLY A 28 9.15 15.38 -33.14
CA GLY A 28 8.32 16.57 -33.35
C GLY A 28 7.38 16.93 -32.19
N LYS A 29 7.45 16.22 -31.04
CA LYS A 29 6.74 16.63 -29.83
C LYS A 29 7.56 17.67 -29.03
N PRO A 30 6.90 18.68 -28.44
CA PRO A 30 7.58 19.60 -27.54
C PRO A 30 8.10 18.83 -26.32
N PRO A 31 9.24 19.24 -25.73
CA PRO A 31 9.78 18.59 -24.54
C PRO A 31 8.81 18.71 -23.37
N PHE A 32 8.73 17.67 -22.54
CA PHE A 32 8.00 17.74 -21.27
C PHE A 32 8.52 18.87 -20.38
N LEU A 33 7.63 19.77 -19.96
CA LEU A 33 7.92 20.86 -19.04
C LEU A 33 7.35 20.54 -17.66
N HIS A 34 8.24 20.26 -16.71
CA HIS A 34 7.86 20.05 -15.31
C HIS A 34 7.34 21.36 -14.71
N ASN A 35 6.22 21.29 -13.98
CA ASN A 35 5.57 22.44 -13.38
C ASN A 35 5.12 22.16 -11.94
N PHE A 36 4.59 23.19 -11.28
CA PHE A 36 4.23 23.14 -9.86
C PHE A 36 3.16 22.09 -9.52
N LEU A 37 2.22 21.79 -10.44
CA LEU A 37 1.21 20.75 -10.20
C LEU A 37 1.85 19.36 -10.11
N HIS A 38 2.93 19.10 -10.85
CA HIS A 38 3.62 17.81 -10.79
C HIS A 38 4.24 17.57 -9.40
N ASP A 39 4.78 18.61 -8.77
CA ASP A 39 5.33 18.53 -7.41
C ASP A 39 4.23 18.27 -6.38
N ILE A 40 3.09 18.97 -6.50
CA ILE A 40 1.97 18.76 -5.58
C ILE A 40 1.35 17.37 -5.75
N GLU A 41 1.21 16.90 -6.99
CA GLU A 41 0.76 15.54 -7.26
C GLU A 41 1.73 14.52 -6.65
N GLY A 42 3.04 14.76 -6.73
CA GLY A 42 4.03 13.91 -6.08
C GLY A 42 3.86 13.85 -4.56
N LEU A 43 3.62 14.98 -3.90
CA LEU A 43 3.29 15.01 -2.46
C LEU A 43 1.99 14.25 -2.17
N TRP A 44 0.97 14.42 -3.00
CA TRP A 44 -0.28 13.69 -2.88
C TRP A 44 -0.07 12.17 -3.02
N TRP A 45 0.75 11.70 -3.97
CA TRP A 45 1.10 10.29 -4.10
C TRP A 45 1.86 9.75 -2.89
N ILE A 46 2.74 10.53 -2.28
CA ILE A 46 3.43 10.14 -1.04
C ILE A 46 2.42 9.92 0.09
N MET A 47 1.48 10.85 0.27
CA MET A 47 0.42 10.71 1.27
C MET A 47 -0.49 9.51 0.99
N MET A 48 -0.89 9.30 -0.27
CA MET A 48 -1.65 8.11 -0.67
C MET A 48 -0.87 6.83 -0.36
N SER A 49 0.44 6.80 -0.63
CA SER A 49 1.27 5.63 -0.35
C SER A 49 1.28 5.28 1.13
N ASN A 50 1.34 6.29 2.01
CA ASN A 50 1.25 6.06 3.46
C ASN A 50 -0.07 5.40 3.86
N LEU A 51 -1.20 5.77 3.23
CA LEU A 51 -2.48 5.10 3.50
C LEU A 51 -2.47 3.62 3.15
N TYR A 52 -1.62 3.15 2.24
CA TYR A 52 -1.56 1.72 1.86
C TYR A 52 -0.35 0.98 2.41
N SER A 53 0.68 1.67 2.90
CA SER A 53 1.89 1.04 3.46
C SER A 53 1.87 0.96 4.98
N THR A 54 0.90 1.58 5.65
CA THR A 54 0.86 1.70 7.11
C THR A 54 -0.47 1.24 7.71
N THR A 55 -0.52 1.06 9.03
CA THR A 55 -1.78 0.81 9.75
C THR A 55 -1.95 1.76 10.94
N PRO A 56 -3.20 2.19 11.25
CA PRO A 56 -3.50 2.92 12.48
C PRO A 56 -3.15 2.07 13.71
N ALA A 57 -2.74 2.74 14.79
CA ALA A 57 -2.45 2.10 16.08
C ALA A 57 -3.59 1.18 16.54
N ALA A 58 -4.82 1.70 16.46
CA ALA A 58 -6.03 1.05 16.94
C ALA A 58 -6.34 -0.27 16.20
N THR A 59 -5.97 -0.35 14.92
CA THR A 59 -6.29 -1.50 14.07
C THR A 59 -5.19 -2.57 14.07
N LYS A 60 -3.98 -2.27 14.57
CA LYS A 60 -2.80 -3.15 14.50
C LYS A 60 -3.07 -4.57 15.00
N ALA A 61 -3.77 -4.72 16.13
CA ALA A 61 -3.96 -6.02 16.77
C ALA A 61 -4.92 -6.94 15.98
N ASN A 62 -5.87 -6.36 15.25
CA ASN A 62 -7.01 -7.08 14.67
C ASN A 62 -6.94 -7.24 13.15
N ILE A 63 -5.92 -6.68 12.50
CA ILE A 63 -5.76 -6.80 11.04
C ILE A 63 -5.30 -8.21 10.66
N SER A 64 -6.02 -8.83 9.72
CA SER A 64 -5.69 -10.17 9.23
C SER A 64 -4.61 -10.11 8.14
N PRO A 65 -3.80 -11.17 7.95
CA PRO A 65 -2.83 -11.24 6.86
C PRO A 65 -3.44 -11.02 5.47
N GLU A 66 -4.65 -11.50 5.23
CA GLU A 66 -5.37 -11.35 3.94
C GLU A 66 -5.66 -9.88 3.63
N VAL A 67 -6.06 -9.11 4.64
CA VAL A 67 -6.29 -7.66 4.50
C VAL A 67 -4.98 -6.94 4.18
N ILE A 68 -3.87 -7.34 4.83
CA ILE A 68 -2.55 -6.77 4.55
C ILE A 68 -2.13 -7.04 3.10
N VAL A 69 -2.26 -8.29 2.63
CA VAL A 69 -1.91 -8.69 1.26
C VAL A 69 -2.75 -7.93 0.23
N ASN A 70 -4.07 -7.84 0.41
CA ASN A 70 -4.95 -7.09 -0.49
C ASN A 70 -4.53 -5.61 -0.59
N ARG A 71 -4.21 -4.96 0.54
CA ARG A 71 -3.73 -3.57 0.54
C ARG A 71 -2.39 -3.42 -0.17
N GLN A 72 -1.47 -4.36 0.00
CA GLN A 72 -0.20 -4.39 -0.71
C GLN A 72 -0.39 -4.60 -2.22
N GLU A 73 -1.31 -5.47 -2.65
CA GLU A 73 -1.63 -5.66 -4.06
C GLU A 73 -2.18 -4.37 -4.69
N LYS A 74 -3.11 -3.70 -4.01
CA LYS A 74 -3.61 -2.38 -4.45
C LYS A 74 -2.50 -1.33 -4.48
N ALA A 75 -1.62 -1.30 -3.49
CA ALA A 75 -0.45 -0.42 -3.50
C ALA A 75 0.46 -0.72 -4.70
N ASN A 76 0.74 -1.98 -4.99
CA ASN A 76 1.59 -2.38 -6.12
C ASN A 76 0.99 -1.97 -7.47
N ASN A 77 -0.33 -1.93 -7.58
CA ASN A 77 -1.01 -1.43 -8.77
C ASN A 77 -0.88 0.08 -8.96
N LEU A 78 -0.80 0.86 -7.88
CA LEU A 78 -0.67 2.32 -7.95
C LEU A 78 0.79 2.79 -7.97
N PHE A 79 1.65 2.18 -7.16
CA PHE A 79 3.02 2.65 -6.85
C PHE A 79 4.07 1.79 -7.56
N LEU A 80 4.14 1.94 -8.88
CA LEU A 80 5.10 1.19 -9.68
C LEU A 80 6.54 1.65 -9.46
N SER A 81 7.47 0.71 -9.61
CA SER A 81 8.91 0.97 -9.68
C SER A 81 9.39 1.41 -11.07
N THR A 82 8.51 1.35 -12.08
CA THR A 82 8.82 1.69 -13.46
C THR A 82 8.43 3.13 -13.80
N VAL A 83 9.27 3.82 -14.58
CA VAL A 83 9.01 5.18 -15.08
C VAL A 83 7.77 5.22 -15.98
N LYS A 84 7.55 4.16 -16.75
CA LYS A 84 6.30 3.97 -17.48
C LYS A 84 5.22 3.70 -16.43
N GLY A 85 4.30 4.64 -16.27
CA GLY A 85 3.10 4.47 -15.46
C GLY A 85 2.23 3.34 -16.01
N ASN A 86 1.08 3.09 -15.37
CA ASN A 86 0.09 2.14 -15.87
C ASN A 86 -1.29 2.80 -15.99
N MET A 87 -2.18 2.10 -16.70
CA MET A 87 -3.56 2.54 -16.86
C MET A 87 -4.32 2.62 -15.55
N GLU A 88 -3.94 1.81 -14.56
CA GLU A 88 -4.63 1.76 -13.27
C GLU A 88 -4.38 3.02 -12.43
N ARG A 89 -3.13 3.47 -12.33
CA ARG A 89 -2.74 4.72 -11.67
C ARG A 89 -3.36 5.93 -12.36
N HIS A 90 -3.38 5.94 -13.70
CA HIS A 90 -4.07 6.98 -14.46
C HIS A 90 -5.57 6.96 -14.18
N ALA A 91 -6.22 5.79 -14.24
CA ALA A 91 -7.64 5.66 -13.93
C ALA A 91 -7.96 6.06 -12.50
N PHE A 92 -7.09 5.72 -11.54
CA PHE A 92 -7.22 6.14 -10.16
C PHE A 92 -7.21 7.66 -10.04
N PHE A 93 -6.23 8.32 -10.65
CA PHE A 93 -6.11 9.78 -10.61
C PHE A 93 -7.26 10.52 -11.31
N THR A 94 -7.82 9.95 -12.39
CA THR A 94 -8.84 10.62 -13.21
C THR A 94 -10.28 10.32 -12.76
N PHE A 95 -10.57 9.13 -12.22
CA PHE A 95 -11.95 8.68 -12.01
C PHE A 95 -12.28 8.48 -10.53
N THR A 96 -13.22 9.27 -10.02
CA THR A 96 -13.74 9.20 -8.63
C THR A 96 -14.24 7.82 -8.23
N VAL A 97 -14.84 7.06 -9.15
CA VAL A 97 -15.28 5.68 -8.87
C VAL A 97 -14.13 4.77 -8.39
N ARG A 98 -12.91 5.03 -8.86
CA ARG A 98 -11.73 4.28 -8.43
C ARG A 98 -11.30 4.65 -7.01
N HIS A 99 -11.50 5.89 -6.58
CA HIS A 99 -11.22 6.28 -5.19
C HIS A 99 -12.06 5.47 -4.21
N GLU A 100 -13.36 5.29 -4.47
CA GLU A 100 -14.25 4.52 -3.60
C GLU A 100 -13.84 3.04 -3.50
N GLU A 101 -13.50 2.40 -4.63
CA GLU A 101 -13.04 1.00 -4.65
C GLU A 101 -11.80 0.81 -3.78
N TYR A 102 -10.86 1.74 -3.86
CA TYR A 102 -9.60 1.72 -3.10
C TYR A 102 -9.78 2.14 -1.65
N LYS A 103 -10.70 3.07 -1.36
CA LYS A 103 -11.08 3.47 -0.01
C LYS A 103 -11.66 2.30 0.78
N GLN A 104 -12.46 1.45 0.16
CA GLN A 104 -13.08 0.29 0.81
C GLN A 104 -12.08 -0.75 1.35
N SER A 105 -10.84 -0.75 0.84
CA SER A 105 -9.77 -1.61 1.39
C SER A 105 -8.98 -0.98 2.54
N LEU A 106 -9.26 0.28 2.88
CA LEU A 106 -8.60 0.96 3.98
C LEU A 106 -9.34 0.70 5.31
N PRO A 107 -8.62 0.74 6.46
CA PRO A 107 -9.23 0.79 7.77
C PRO A 107 -10.23 1.95 7.89
N LEU A 108 -11.25 1.80 8.74
CA LEU A 108 -12.28 2.82 8.95
C LEU A 108 -11.66 4.17 9.36
N GLU A 109 -10.60 4.12 10.16
CA GLU A 109 -9.83 5.25 10.66
C GLU A 109 -9.13 6.04 9.54
N TYR A 110 -8.88 5.42 8.38
CA TYR A 110 -8.29 6.10 7.22
C TYR A 110 -9.34 6.62 6.24
N GLN A 111 -10.62 6.30 6.40
CA GLN A 111 -11.65 6.67 5.42
C GLN A 111 -11.83 8.18 5.30
N GLU A 112 -11.80 8.92 6.41
CA GLU A 112 -11.94 10.37 6.37
C GLU A 112 -10.72 11.04 5.70
N VAL A 113 -9.52 10.50 5.91
CA VAL A 113 -8.31 10.93 5.20
C VAL A 113 -8.42 10.62 3.71
N ALA A 114 -8.89 9.42 3.36
CA ALA A 114 -9.09 9.02 1.97
C ALA A 114 -10.10 9.92 1.24
N ASP A 115 -11.17 10.34 1.92
CA ASP A 115 -12.14 11.29 1.37
C ASP A 115 -11.51 12.67 1.13
N ALA A 116 -10.71 13.16 2.08
CA ALA A 116 -10.00 14.42 1.91
C ALA A 116 -8.97 14.34 0.77
N MET A 117 -8.29 13.20 0.61
CA MET A 117 -7.37 12.93 -0.49
C MET A 117 -8.08 12.85 -1.85
N ALA A 118 -9.28 12.25 -1.91
CA ALA A 118 -10.10 12.19 -3.12
C ALA A 118 -10.48 13.60 -3.59
N ILE A 119 -10.94 14.46 -2.67
CA ILE A 119 -11.25 15.87 -2.98
C ILE A 119 -9.99 16.61 -3.45
N ALA A 120 -8.84 16.40 -2.82
CA ALA A 120 -7.58 17.01 -3.25
C ALA A 120 -7.21 16.61 -4.70
N CYS A 121 -7.47 15.35 -5.06
CA CYS A 121 -7.23 14.83 -6.39
C CYS A 121 -8.18 15.42 -7.43
N GLU A 122 -9.47 15.61 -7.09
CA GLU A 122 -10.42 16.31 -7.97
C GLU A 122 -9.96 17.74 -8.25
N VAL A 123 -9.53 18.48 -7.21
CA VAL A 123 -8.99 19.84 -7.37
C VAL A 123 -7.72 19.82 -8.22
N LEU A 124 -6.79 18.89 -7.99
CA LEU A 124 -5.59 18.73 -8.82
C LEU A 124 -5.94 18.47 -10.28
N TRP A 125 -6.87 17.55 -10.54
CA TRP A 125 -7.33 17.23 -11.89
C TRP A 125 -7.95 18.44 -12.58
N GLU A 126 -8.83 19.18 -11.90
CA GLU A 126 -9.40 20.41 -12.45
C GLU A 126 -8.32 21.43 -12.81
N LEU A 127 -7.28 21.58 -11.99
CA LEU A 127 -6.17 22.48 -12.27
C LEU A 127 -5.36 22.03 -13.49
N TYR A 128 -5.09 20.72 -13.64
CA TYR A 128 -4.49 20.18 -14.85
C TYR A 128 -5.30 20.48 -16.11
N THR A 129 -6.64 20.48 -16.05
CA THR A 129 -7.46 20.83 -17.22
C THR A 129 -7.42 22.32 -17.60
N LYS A 130 -7.00 23.18 -16.66
CA LYS A 130 -6.93 24.64 -16.86
C LYS A 130 -5.53 25.10 -17.29
N VAL A 131 -4.49 24.41 -16.82
CA VAL A 131 -3.09 24.70 -17.16
C VAL A 131 -2.74 23.97 -18.46
N ARG A 132 -2.19 24.70 -19.44
CA ARG A 132 -1.66 24.05 -20.64
C ARG A 132 -0.26 23.48 -20.34
N PRO A 133 0.01 22.21 -20.65
CA PRO A 133 1.30 21.58 -20.35
C PRO A 133 2.48 22.25 -21.08
N GLU A 134 2.22 23.00 -22.14
CA GLU A 134 3.25 23.73 -22.90
C GLU A 134 3.56 25.13 -22.34
N VAL A 135 2.87 25.61 -21.31
CA VAL A 135 2.92 27.01 -20.85
C VAL A 135 3.30 27.10 -19.37
N LEU A 136 4.55 27.53 -19.10
CA LEU A 136 5.07 27.82 -17.75
C LEU A 136 4.78 29.27 -17.30
N GLU A 137 3.63 29.83 -17.67
CA GLU A 137 3.29 31.18 -17.22
C GLU A 137 2.88 31.17 -15.75
N ASP A 138 3.62 31.89 -14.89
CA ASP A 138 3.36 31.97 -13.45
C ASP A 138 1.89 32.31 -13.10
N LYS A 139 1.23 33.10 -13.95
CA LYS A 139 -0.18 33.47 -13.78
C LYS A 139 -1.13 32.28 -13.91
N ALA A 140 -0.78 31.24 -14.66
CA ALA A 140 -1.58 30.03 -14.80
C ALA A 140 -1.66 29.24 -13.48
N PHE A 141 -0.71 29.45 -12.57
CA PHE A 141 -0.67 28.80 -11.25
C PHE A 141 -1.13 29.70 -10.11
N ALA A 142 -1.58 30.93 -10.40
CA ALA A 142 -2.08 31.85 -9.39
C ALA A 142 -3.29 31.25 -8.64
N GLY A 143 -3.22 31.20 -7.31
CA GLY A 143 -4.29 30.65 -6.46
C GLY A 143 -4.38 29.12 -6.43
N VAL A 144 -3.48 28.38 -7.10
CA VAL A 144 -3.38 26.91 -6.98
C VAL A 144 -3.12 26.50 -5.54
N HIS A 145 -2.13 27.15 -4.90
CA HIS A 145 -1.77 26.88 -3.52
C HIS A 145 -2.95 27.11 -2.57
N ASP A 146 -3.71 28.20 -2.75
CA ASP A 146 -4.83 28.55 -1.87
C ASP A 146 -5.98 27.54 -1.94
N GLN A 147 -6.18 26.91 -3.09
CA GLN A 147 -7.17 25.84 -3.26
C GLN A 147 -6.70 24.54 -2.58
N LEU A 148 -5.46 24.13 -2.83
CA LEU A 148 -4.94 22.84 -2.34
C LEU A 148 -4.57 22.86 -0.86
N ILE A 149 -4.17 24.01 -0.31
CA ILE A 149 -3.83 24.13 1.11
C ILE A 149 -5.03 23.84 2.01
N LEU A 150 -6.25 24.13 1.56
CA LEU A 150 -7.47 23.77 2.30
C LEU A 150 -7.64 22.26 2.38
N CYS A 151 -7.37 21.55 1.28
CA CYS A 151 -7.41 20.09 1.26
C CYS A 151 -6.32 19.50 2.17
N PHE A 152 -5.08 20.01 2.09
CA PHE A 152 -3.99 19.52 2.95
C PHE A 152 -4.18 19.82 4.43
N LYS A 153 -4.81 20.96 4.77
CA LYS A 153 -5.23 21.23 6.15
C LYS A 153 -6.26 20.21 6.61
N LYS A 154 -7.26 19.90 5.78
CA LYS A 154 -8.26 18.87 6.10
C LYS A 154 -7.59 17.50 6.31
N ILE A 155 -6.70 17.08 5.40
CA ILE A 155 -5.93 15.83 5.48
C ILE A 155 -5.13 15.76 6.79
N ARG A 156 -4.49 16.87 7.18
CA ARG A 156 -3.79 16.97 8.47
C ARG A 156 -4.74 16.82 9.64
N ASP A 157 -5.88 17.50 9.60
CA ASP A 157 -6.82 17.58 10.73
C ASP A 157 -7.58 16.26 10.96
N CYS A 158 -7.83 15.47 9.91
CA CYS A 158 -8.37 14.11 10.03
C CYS A 158 -7.30 13.01 10.10
N GLY A 159 -6.01 13.38 10.05
CA GLY A 159 -4.90 12.44 10.14
C GLY A 159 -4.93 11.68 11.46
N VAL A 160 -4.70 10.37 11.39
CA VAL A 160 -4.62 9.50 12.58
C VAL A 160 -3.18 9.07 12.84
N GLU A 161 -2.86 8.78 14.10
CA GLU A 161 -1.54 8.31 14.48
C GLU A 161 -1.20 6.96 13.82
N VAL A 162 -0.07 6.95 13.11
CA VAL A 162 0.44 5.80 12.37
C VAL A 162 1.56 5.15 13.16
N VAL A 163 1.44 3.84 13.41
CA VAL A 163 2.37 3.16 14.33
C VAL A 163 3.22 2.10 13.64
N VAL A 164 2.75 1.46 12.56
CA VAL A 164 3.44 0.30 11.98
C VAL A 164 3.33 0.23 10.46
N LEU A 165 4.44 -0.13 9.81
CA LEU A 165 4.50 -0.49 8.41
C LEU A 165 3.88 -1.87 8.18
N LEU A 166 2.99 -1.99 7.19
CA LEU A 166 2.26 -3.23 6.90
C LEU A 166 3.19 -4.40 6.56
N HIS A 167 4.30 -4.13 5.89
CA HIS A 167 5.31 -5.15 5.58
C HIS A 167 5.82 -5.83 6.85
N ASP A 168 6.20 -5.02 7.85
CA ASP A 168 6.76 -5.54 9.10
C ASP A 168 5.71 -6.33 9.88
N LEU A 169 4.46 -5.85 9.88
CA LEU A 169 3.35 -6.55 10.50
C LEU A 169 3.05 -7.90 9.85
N LEU A 170 3.14 -7.99 8.51
CA LEU A 170 2.95 -9.25 7.80
C LEU A 170 4.03 -10.26 8.16
N GLU A 171 5.29 -9.82 8.25
CA GLU A 171 6.41 -10.67 8.66
C GLU A 171 6.30 -11.12 10.12
N GLU A 172 5.82 -10.26 11.03
CA GLU A 172 5.47 -10.63 12.41
C GLU A 172 4.41 -11.74 12.42
N LYS A 173 3.30 -11.58 11.68
CA LYS A 173 2.22 -12.56 11.61
C LYS A 173 2.65 -13.91 11.03
N LYS A 174 3.51 -13.91 10.01
CA LYS A 174 4.08 -15.17 9.45
C LYS A 174 4.91 -15.91 10.50
N LYS A 175 5.75 -15.20 11.26
CA LYS A 175 6.57 -15.80 12.32
C LYS A 175 5.73 -16.35 13.46
N GLU A 176 4.65 -15.66 13.85
CA GLU A 176 3.68 -16.14 14.84
C GLU A 176 3.03 -17.47 14.38
N ALA A 177 2.53 -17.51 13.14
CA ALA A 177 1.91 -18.71 12.57
C ALA A 177 2.87 -19.90 12.46
N GLU A 178 4.13 -19.67 12.08
CA GLU A 178 5.15 -20.72 12.05
C GLU A 178 5.48 -21.27 13.43
N LYS A 179 5.51 -20.40 14.45
CA LYS A 179 5.75 -20.80 15.84
C LYS A 179 4.61 -21.66 16.35
N GLU A 180 3.36 -21.23 16.16
CA GLU A 180 2.18 -22.01 16.54
C GLU A 180 2.13 -23.38 15.86
N LYS A 181 2.48 -23.44 14.56
CA LYS A 181 2.56 -24.71 13.83
C LYS A 181 3.60 -25.66 14.42
N LYS A 182 4.80 -25.13 14.76
CA LYS A 182 5.87 -25.93 15.39
C LYS A 182 5.41 -26.46 16.76
N GLU A 183 4.81 -25.61 17.59
CA GLU A 183 4.30 -26.00 18.92
C GLU A 183 3.19 -27.06 18.82
N ALA A 184 2.28 -26.91 17.86
CA ALA A 184 1.24 -27.89 17.58
C ALA A 184 1.84 -29.24 17.16
N GLU A 185 2.83 -29.26 16.26
CA GLU A 185 3.52 -30.48 15.84
C GLU A 185 4.28 -31.16 17.00
N THR A 186 4.92 -30.39 17.88
CA THR A 186 5.59 -30.93 19.07
C THR A 186 4.58 -31.57 20.03
N SER A 187 3.46 -30.89 20.29
CA SER A 187 2.40 -31.41 21.16
C SER A 187 1.76 -32.71 20.64
N VAL A 188 1.62 -32.84 19.32
CA VAL A 188 1.10 -34.06 18.68
C VAL A 188 2.10 -35.21 18.79
N LYS A 189 3.40 -34.94 18.60
CA LYS A 189 4.48 -35.93 18.77
C LYS A 189 4.56 -36.44 20.22
N GLU A 190 4.42 -35.56 21.21
CA GLU A 190 4.39 -35.95 22.62
C GLU A 190 3.15 -36.79 22.97
N ARG A 191 1.96 -36.40 22.48
CA ARG A 191 0.73 -37.18 22.70
C ARG A 191 0.78 -38.55 22.04
N THR A 192 1.40 -38.66 20.86
CA THR A 192 1.56 -39.94 20.16
C THR A 192 2.61 -40.83 20.83
N SER A 193 3.72 -40.27 21.34
CA SER A 193 4.72 -41.03 22.08
C SER A 193 4.16 -41.59 23.40
N LEU A 194 3.41 -40.78 24.16
CA LEU A 194 2.74 -41.19 25.40
C LEU A 194 1.68 -42.29 25.16
N ARG A 195 0.92 -42.19 24.06
CA ARG A 195 -0.01 -43.26 23.65
C ARG A 195 0.72 -44.53 23.25
N GLY A 196 1.84 -44.43 22.54
CA GLY A 196 2.69 -45.57 22.18
C GLY A 196 3.24 -46.29 23.42
N PHE A 197 3.75 -45.52 24.38
CA PHE A 197 4.25 -46.03 25.66
C PHE A 197 3.16 -46.72 26.49
N SER A 198 1.99 -46.10 26.59
CA SER A 198 0.83 -46.67 27.30
C SER A 198 0.34 -47.99 26.68
N ARG A 199 0.36 -48.10 25.34
CA ARG A 199 0.02 -49.35 24.63
C ARG A 199 1.05 -50.44 24.92
N ARG A 200 2.34 -50.09 25.01
CA ARG A 200 3.43 -51.03 25.32
C ARG A 200 3.30 -51.60 26.73
N ILE A 201 3.00 -50.75 27.73
CA ILE A 201 2.75 -51.20 29.12
C ILE A 201 1.55 -52.16 29.20
N ARG A 202 0.45 -51.86 28.49
CA ARG A 202 -0.71 -52.77 28.46
C ARG A 202 -0.39 -54.14 27.84
N ARG A 203 0.46 -54.18 26.80
CA ARG A 203 0.89 -55.43 26.18
C ARG A 203 1.72 -56.30 27.13
N ILE A 204 2.68 -55.68 27.82
CA ILE A 204 3.54 -56.37 28.80
C ILE A 204 2.69 -56.95 29.93
N ARG A 205 1.72 -56.18 30.45
CA ARG A 205 0.79 -56.69 31.48
C ARG A 205 -0.02 -57.89 31.02
N ARG A 206 -0.50 -57.92 29.77
CA ARG A 206 -1.26 -59.07 29.23
C ARG A 206 -0.41 -60.33 29.08
N GLN A 207 0.81 -60.20 28.57
CA GLN A 207 1.73 -61.34 28.41
C GLN A 207 2.20 -61.89 29.77
N GLY A 208 2.41 -61.03 30.77
CA GLY A 208 2.75 -61.48 32.13
C GLY A 208 1.63 -62.29 32.80
N THR A 209 0.35 -61.98 32.52
CA THR A 209 -0.79 -62.76 33.06
C THR A 209 -1.01 -64.12 32.39
N GLU A 210 -0.48 -64.34 31.19
CA GLU A 210 -0.56 -65.64 30.49
C GLU A 210 0.53 -66.62 30.92
N LEU A 211 1.64 -66.14 31.50
CA LEU A 211 2.76 -66.96 32.00
C LEU A 211 2.56 -67.50 33.42
N PHE A 212 1.48 -67.10 34.12
CA PHE A 212 1.15 -67.50 35.49
C PHE A 212 -0.17 -68.29 35.59
N ARG A 213 -0.67 -68.84 34.48
CA ARG A 213 -1.75 -69.84 34.45
C ARG A 213 -1.18 -71.19 34.05
#